data_AF-A0A418HNR2-F1
#
_entry.id   AF-A0A418HNR2-F1
#
_cell.length_a   1.000
_cell.length_b   1.000
_cell.length_c   1.000
_cell.angle_alpha   90.00
_cell.angle_beta   90.00
_cell.angle_gamma   90.00
#
_symmetry.space_group_name_H-M   'P 1'
#
loop_
_entity.id
_entity.type
_entity.pdbx_description
1 polymer ?
#
loop_
_entity_poly.entity_id
_entity_poly.type
_entity_poly.pdbx_seq_one_letter_code
_entity_poly.pdbx_strand_id
1 'polypeptide(L)'
;MQSYLNDGEETLEINFSQEEVVQYYSFFKQPINNIVPPLQCARIWPKFKMFHKFEQETLLLQETIIEQFEDIYVGNQYTAKLTMIKQRKIKQFIQYIYKLEMNKDSKKCINITQIFLRKVT
;
A
#
# COMPACT_ATOMS: atom_id res chain seq x y z
N MET A 1 17.30 8.99 3.05
CA MET A 1 16.87 7.64 2.64
C MET A 1 17.11 7.47 1.15
N GLN A 2 17.92 6.49 0.76
CA GLN A 2 18.22 6.17 -0.63
C GLN A 2 17.13 5.25 -1.18
N SER A 3 16.36 5.73 -2.16
CA SER A 3 15.42 4.94 -2.95
C SER A 3 16.17 4.37 -4.16
N TYR A 4 16.28 3.04 -4.28
CA TYR A 4 16.77 2.40 -5.49
C TYR A 4 15.56 2.13 -6.41
N LEU A 5 15.52 2.78 -7.57
CA LEU A 5 14.54 2.52 -8.63
C LEU A 5 15.12 1.44 -9.54
N ASN A 6 14.73 0.19 -9.33
CA ASN A 6 14.98 -0.90 -10.28
C ASN A 6 13.63 -1.38 -10.81
N ASP A 7 13.44 -1.35 -12.14
CA ASP A 7 12.46 -2.17 -12.88
C ASP A 7 11.02 -2.28 -12.33
N GLY A 8 10.44 -1.17 -11.88
CA GLY A 8 9.05 -1.14 -11.42
C GLY A 8 8.86 -1.57 -9.97
N GLU A 9 9.92 -1.56 -9.17
CA GLU A 9 9.90 -1.80 -7.73
C GLU A 9 10.49 -0.61 -6.96
N GLU A 10 9.95 -0.36 -5.76
CA GLU A 10 10.46 0.62 -4.82
C GLU A 10 10.33 0.07 -3.40
N THR A 11 11.38 0.21 -2.59
CA THR A 11 11.40 -0.27 -1.20
C THR A 11 11.67 0.87 -0.23
N LEU A 12 10.92 0.91 0.87
CA LEU A 12 11.03 1.90 1.93
C LEU A 12 10.95 1.22 3.30
N GLU A 13 11.63 1.80 4.29
CA GLU A 13 11.41 1.48 5.69
C GLU A 13 10.25 2.33 6.22
N ILE A 14 9.26 1.68 6.84
CA ILE A 14 8.05 2.34 7.35
C ILE A 14 7.72 1.88 8.76
N ASN A 15 7.04 2.77 9.48
CA ASN A 15 6.35 2.47 10.72
C ASN A 15 4.97 3.13 10.69
N PHE A 16 4.11 2.69 11.61
CA PHE A 16 2.79 3.29 11.84
C PHE A 16 2.79 3.91 13.23
N SER A 17 2.31 5.16 13.33
CA SER A 17 2.19 5.83 14.62
C SER A 17 0.91 5.40 15.35
N GLN A 18 0.92 5.47 16.68
CA GLN A 18 -0.25 5.13 17.49
C GLN A 18 -1.44 6.04 17.16
N GLU A 19 -1.16 7.34 17.01
CA GLU A 19 -2.18 8.34 16.67
C GLU A 19 -2.91 7.99 15.37
N GLU A 20 -2.14 7.66 14.34
CA GLU A 20 -2.62 7.28 13.02
C GLU A 20 -3.55 6.06 13.02
N VAL A 21 -3.29 5.10 13.91
CA VAL A 21 -4.07 3.86 14.05
C VAL A 21 -5.30 4.06 14.93
N VAL A 22 -5.17 4.85 16.01
CA VAL A 22 -6.30 5.25 16.86
C VAL A 22 -7.35 6.01 16.07
N GLN A 23 -6.93 6.94 15.20
CA GLN A 23 -7.83 7.70 14.33
C GLN A 23 -8.61 6.77 13.40
N TYR A 24 -7.96 5.75 12.83
CA TYR A 24 -8.63 4.77 11.97
C TYR A 24 -9.68 3.97 12.75
N TYR A 25 -9.32 3.38 13.89
CA TYR A 25 -10.28 2.63 14.70
C TYR A 25 -11.46 3.49 15.15
N SER A 26 -11.20 4.74 15.54
CA SER A 26 -12.24 5.71 15.92
C SER A 26 -13.19 6.02 14.76
N PHE A 27 -12.66 6.19 13.55
CA PHE A 27 -13.46 6.43 12.36
C PHE A 27 -14.44 5.29 12.07
N PHE A 28 -14.02 4.04 12.29
CA PHE A 28 -14.85 2.85 12.14
C PHE A 28 -15.62 2.45 13.41
N LYS A 29 -15.56 3.25 14.48
CA LYS A 29 -16.20 2.97 15.78
C LYS A 29 -15.80 1.60 16.36
N GLN A 30 -14.56 1.19 16.13
CA GLN A 30 -13.99 -0.06 16.60
C GLN A 30 -13.16 0.16 17.88
N PRO A 31 -12.99 -0.87 18.72
CA PRO A 31 -12.11 -0.79 19.88
C PRO A 31 -10.69 -0.45 19.47
N ILE A 32 -10.06 0.46 20.23
CA ILE A 32 -8.67 0.84 20.00
C ILE A 32 -7.77 -0.36 20.25
N ASN A 33 -6.87 -0.63 19.30
CA ASN A 33 -5.85 -1.67 19.37
C ASN A 33 -4.49 -1.12 18.90
N ASN A 34 -3.40 -1.82 19.21
CA ASN A 34 -2.06 -1.56 18.70
C ASN A 34 -1.75 -2.32 17.40
N ILE A 35 -2.67 -3.17 16.93
CA ILE A 35 -2.59 -3.81 15.62
C ILE A 35 -3.00 -2.79 14.54
N VAL A 36 -2.24 -2.67 13.47
CA VAL A 36 -2.56 -1.83 12.31
C VAL A 36 -3.57 -2.59 11.44
N PRO A 37 -4.76 -2.03 11.18
CA PRO A 37 -5.73 -2.68 10.31
C PRO A 37 -5.16 -2.92 8.91
N PRO A 38 -5.41 -4.08 8.27
CA PRO A 38 -4.82 -4.40 6.97
C PRO A 38 -5.02 -3.33 5.89
N LEU A 39 -6.22 -2.75 5.79
CA LEU A 39 -6.50 -1.67 4.84
C LEU A 39 -5.82 -0.35 5.20
N GLN A 40 -5.54 -0.10 6.48
CA GLN A 40 -4.78 1.08 6.92
C GLN A 40 -3.33 1.02 6.40
N CYS A 41 -2.79 -0.18 6.19
CA CYS A 41 -1.48 -0.31 5.58
C CYS A 41 -1.43 0.26 4.15
N ALA A 42 -2.54 0.29 3.40
CA ALA A 42 -2.59 0.91 2.08
C ALA A 42 -2.47 2.46 2.12
N ARG A 43 -2.45 3.10 3.29
CA ARG A 43 -2.20 4.55 3.38
C ARG A 43 -0.76 4.94 3.06
N ILE A 44 0.19 3.99 3.05
CA ILE A 44 1.60 4.32 2.77
C ILE A 44 1.90 4.48 1.27
N TRP A 45 0.94 4.24 0.38
CA TRP A 45 1.15 4.34 -1.07
C TRP A 45 1.70 5.71 -1.52
N PRO A 46 1.19 6.85 -1.03
CA PRO A 46 1.76 8.16 -1.36
C PRO A 46 3.19 8.38 -0.84
N LYS A 47 3.72 7.50 0.02
CA LYS A 47 5.14 7.57 0.44
C LYS A 47 6.09 7.06 -0.65
N PHE A 48 5.59 6.25 -1.60
CA PHE A 48 6.38 5.71 -2.71
C PHE A 48 6.41 6.67 -3.90
N LYS A 49 7.61 7.03 -4.35
CA LYS A 49 7.83 7.89 -5.53
C LYS A 49 7.21 7.33 -6.80
N MET A 50 7.21 6.01 -6.96
CA MET A 50 6.63 5.35 -8.13
C MET A 50 5.11 5.54 -8.23
N PHE A 51 4.46 5.92 -7.12
CA PHE A 51 3.03 6.23 -7.07
C PHE A 51 2.74 7.73 -7.27
N HIS A 52 3.73 8.61 -7.13
CA HIS A 52 3.57 10.07 -7.31
C HIS A 52 3.13 10.47 -8.72
N LYS A 53 3.40 9.64 -9.73
CA LYS A 53 2.89 9.85 -11.10
C LYS A 53 1.36 9.92 -11.20
N PHE A 54 0.65 9.53 -10.15
CA PHE A 54 -0.81 9.57 -10.07
C PHE A 54 -1.38 10.70 -9.21
N GLU A 55 -0.55 11.56 -8.62
CA GLU A 55 -1.02 12.62 -7.69
C GLU A 55 -2.04 13.58 -8.32
N GLN A 56 -1.94 13.79 -9.63
CA GLN A 56 -2.85 14.65 -10.40
C GLN A 56 -3.83 13.86 -11.28
N GLU A 57 -3.88 12.53 -11.10
CA GLU A 57 -4.71 11.64 -11.91
C GLU A 57 -5.89 11.12 -11.08
N THR A 58 -7.07 11.01 -11.69
CA THR A 58 -8.19 10.29 -11.07
C THR A 58 -8.05 8.80 -11.34
N LEU A 59 -7.71 8.05 -10.30
CA LEU A 59 -7.70 6.58 -10.32
C LEU A 59 -8.97 6.03 -9.68
N LEU A 60 -9.67 5.15 -10.40
CA LEU A 60 -10.73 4.31 -9.84
C LEU A 60 -10.10 3.06 -9.23
N LEU A 61 -10.22 2.88 -7.92
CA LEU A 61 -9.89 1.62 -7.27
C LEU A 61 -10.97 0.58 -7.62
N GLN A 62 -10.59 -0.43 -8.40
CA GLN A 62 -11.49 -1.51 -8.82
C GLN A 62 -11.52 -2.64 -7.80
N GLU A 63 -10.36 -3.03 -7.28
CA GLU A 63 -10.23 -4.21 -6.43
C GLU A 63 -9.07 -4.07 -5.45
N THR A 64 -9.21 -4.65 -4.26
CA THR A 64 -8.16 -4.80 -3.26
C THR A 64 -8.17 -6.24 -2.75
N ILE A 65 -7.04 -6.93 -2.87
CA ILE A 65 -6.82 -8.29 -2.40
C ILE A 65 -5.80 -8.23 -1.27
N ILE A 66 -6.13 -8.83 -0.13
CA ILE A 66 -5.28 -8.82 1.07
C ILE A 66 -4.92 -10.26 1.41
N GLU A 67 -3.63 -10.54 1.54
CA GLU A 67 -3.10 -11.77 2.10
C GLU A 67 -2.32 -11.41 3.36
N GLN A 68 -2.88 -11.70 4.53
CA GLN A 68 -2.22 -11.45 5.80
C GLN A 68 -1.66 -12.76 6.36
N PHE A 69 -0.39 -12.73 6.73
CA PHE A 69 0.35 -13.86 7.30
C PHE A 69 0.66 -13.61 8.79
N GLU A 70 0.97 -12.36 9.14
CA GLU A 70 1.27 -11.91 10.51
C GLU A 70 0.62 -10.54 10.76
N ASP A 71 0.37 -10.22 12.03
CA ASP A 71 -0.11 -8.91 12.42
C ASP A 71 0.96 -7.82 12.25
N ILE A 72 0.50 -6.65 11.83
CA ILE A 72 1.30 -5.43 11.82
C ILE A 72 1.02 -4.69 13.13
N TYR A 73 2.06 -4.28 13.85
CA TYR A 73 1.94 -3.59 15.13
C TYR A 73 2.48 -2.18 15.04
N VAL A 74 1.83 -1.26 15.73
CA VAL A 74 2.30 0.12 15.92
C VAL A 74 3.71 0.13 16.52
N GLY A 75 4.53 1.09 16.09
CA GLY A 75 5.88 1.32 16.62
C GLY A 75 6.95 0.35 16.11
N ASN A 76 6.56 -0.78 15.51
CA ASN A 76 7.49 -1.65 14.80
C ASN A 76 7.92 -1.04 13.47
N GLN A 77 9.15 -1.34 13.06
CA GLN A 77 9.68 -1.01 11.75
C GLN A 77 9.46 -2.19 10.78
N TYR A 78 9.07 -1.87 9.55
CA TYR A 78 8.80 -2.82 8.48
C TYR A 78 9.49 -2.38 7.20
N THR A 79 10.01 -3.35 6.45
CA THR A 79 10.43 -3.15 5.06
C THR A 79 9.20 -3.29 4.16
N ALA A 80 8.79 -2.19 3.53
CA ALA A 80 7.68 -2.16 2.59
C ALA A 80 8.20 -2.04 1.15
N LYS A 81 7.79 -2.98 0.31
CA LYS A 81 8.12 -3.03 -1.11
C LYS A 81 6.85 -2.84 -1.94
N LEU A 82 6.84 -1.82 -2.79
CA LEU A 82 5.81 -1.61 -3.79
C LEU A 82 6.32 -2.06 -5.15
N THR A 83 5.56 -2.92 -5.84
CA THR A 83 5.88 -3.44 -7.17
C THR A 83 4.72 -3.18 -8.12
N MET A 84 5.02 -2.64 -9.30
CA MET A 84 4.08 -2.57 -10.42
C MET A 84 4.04 -3.94 -11.11
N ILE A 85 3.02 -4.73 -10.79
CA ILE A 85 2.83 -6.07 -11.37
C ILE A 85 2.47 -5.99 -12.86
N LYS A 86 1.59 -5.05 -13.22
CA LYS A 86 1.10 -4.95 -14.60
C LYS A 86 0.56 -3.56 -14.94
N GLN A 87 0.77 -3.16 -16.18
CA GLN A 87 0.08 -2.03 -16.81
C GLN A 87 -0.46 -2.47 -18.17
N ARG A 88 -1.76 -2.26 -18.44
CA ARG A 88 -2.36 -2.60 -19.75
C ARG A 88 -3.51 -1.67 -20.13
N LYS A 89 -3.69 -1.41 -21.43
CA LYS A 89 -4.88 -0.75 -21.97
C LYS A 89 -6.03 -1.75 -22.10
N ILE A 90 -7.22 -1.37 -21.63
CA ILE A 90 -8.46 -2.13 -21.73
C ILE A 90 -9.55 -1.17 -22.22
N LYS A 91 -9.89 -1.25 -23.51
CA LYS A 91 -10.81 -0.30 -24.17
C LYS A 91 -10.38 1.16 -23.90
N GLN A 92 -11.24 1.93 -23.23
CA GLN A 92 -11.05 3.33 -22.84
C GLN A 92 -10.34 3.52 -21.49
N PHE A 93 -9.76 2.46 -20.90
CA PHE A 93 -9.07 2.52 -19.61
C PHE A 93 -7.63 2.04 -19.71
N ILE A 94 -6.77 2.54 -18.83
CA ILE A 94 -5.50 1.93 -18.47
C ILE A 94 -5.67 1.28 -17.10
N GLN A 95 -5.41 -0.03 -17.03
CA GLN A 95 -5.37 -0.78 -15.78
C GLN A 95 -3.95 -0.81 -15.25
N TYR A 96 -3.81 -0.54 -13.95
CA TYR A 96 -2.59 -0.70 -13.20
C TYR A 96 -2.82 -1.72 -12.09
N ILE A 97 -1.95 -2.71 -11.98
CA ILE A 97 -1.93 -3.69 -10.90
C ILE A 97 -0.64 -3.48 -10.13
N TYR A 98 -0.78 -3.21 -8.85
CA TYR A 98 0.33 -2.96 -7.96
C TYR A 98 0.21 -3.85 -6.72
N LYS A 99 1.36 -4.30 -6.21
CA LYS A 99 1.45 -5.12 -5.01
C LYS A 99 2.33 -4.42 -3.99
N LEU A 100 1.79 -4.23 -2.79
CA LEU A 100 2.51 -3.81 -1.61
C LEU A 100 2.81 -5.04 -0.75
N GLU A 101 4.09 -5.29 -0.47
CA GLU A 101 4.57 -6.35 0.41
C GLU A 101 5.21 -5.72 1.63
N MET A 102 4.81 -6.12 2.83
CA MET A 102 5.46 -5.69 4.08
C MET A 102 6.07 -6.88 4.79
N ASN A 103 7.33 -6.73 5.15
CA ASN A 103 8.13 -7.74 5.82
C ASN A 103 8.73 -7.18 7.11
N LYS A 104 8.95 -8.05 8.09
CA LYS A 104 9.72 -7.77 9.30
C LYS A 104 10.71 -8.90 9.52
N ASP A 105 11.99 -8.59 9.72
CA ASP A 105 13.05 -9.59 9.95
C ASP A 105 13.04 -10.72 8.90
N SER A 106 12.89 -10.34 7.63
CA SER A 106 12.76 -11.25 6.46
C SER A 106 11.52 -12.16 6.46
N LYS A 107 10.58 -11.99 7.39
CA LYS A 107 9.29 -12.68 7.40
C LYS A 107 8.23 -11.85 6.69
N LYS A 108 7.43 -12.50 5.85
CA LYS A 108 6.26 -11.88 5.20
C LYS A 108 5.17 -11.63 6.23
N CYS A 109 4.70 -10.40 6.32
CA CYS A 109 3.62 -10.04 7.22
C CYS A 109 2.29 -9.87 6.47
N ILE A 110 2.29 -9.09 5.40
CA ILE A 110 1.07 -8.82 4.63
C ILE A 110 1.41 -8.46 3.18
N ASN A 111 0.59 -8.95 2.25
CA ASN A 111 0.54 -8.48 0.87
C ASN A 111 -0.80 -7.78 0.62
N ILE A 112 -0.75 -6.66 -0.08
CA ILE A 112 -1.94 -5.94 -0.55
C ILE A 112 -1.78 -5.71 -2.05
N THR A 113 -2.64 -6.33 -2.85
CA THR A 113 -2.68 -6.08 -4.29
C THR A 113 -3.87 -5.19 -4.60
N GLN A 114 -3.62 -4.07 -5.27
CA GLN A 114 -4.68 -3.15 -5.69
C GLN A 114 -4.69 -2.99 -7.20
N ILE A 115 -5.90 -2.99 -7.75
CA ILE A 115 -6.16 -2.81 -9.17
C ILE A 115 -6.80 -1.44 -9.36
N PHE A 116 -6.13 -0.57 -10.11
CA PHE A 116 -6.61 0.76 -10.44
C PHE A 116 -6.96 0.86 -11.93
N LEU A 117 -8.00 1.63 -12.24
CA LEU A 117 -8.36 2.03 -13.59
C LEU A 117 -8.24 3.53 -13.75
N ARG A 118 -7.61 3.95 -14.85
CA ARG A 118 -7.55 5.36 -15.28
C ARG A 118 -8.25 5.48 -16.62
N LYS A 119 -9.22 6.38 -16.75
CA LYS A 119 -9.88 6.63 -18.03
C LYS A 119 -8.91 7.33 -18.98
N VAL A 120 -8.83 6.86 -20.22
CA VAL A 120 -8.11 7.55 -21.30
C VAL A 120 -9.09 8.59 -21.85
N THR A 121 -8.76 9.86 -21.65
CA THR A 121 -9.50 11.00 -22.22
C THR A 121 -9.23 11.14 -23.71
#